data_AF-A0A8H3DVY6-F1
#
_entry.id   AF-A0A8H3DVY6-F1
#
_cell.length_a   1.000
_cell.length_b   1.000
_cell.length_c   1.000
_cell.angle_alpha   90.00
_cell.angle_beta   90.00
_cell.angle_gamma   90.00
#
_symmetry.space_group_name_H-M   'P 1'
#
loop_
_entity.id
_entity.type
_entity.pdbx_description
1 polymer ?
#
loop_
_entity_poly.entity_id
_entity_poly.type
_entity_poly.pdbx_seq_one_letter_code
_entity_poly.pdbx_strand_id
1 'polypeptide(L)'
;MNKLPRLRFAPSPTGSLHLGGLRTALFNHVVAKKLGGTWALRIEDTDRSRLVPGSVEEIRKGLEWAGIMYDHGPGSGGPHAPYTQSERLDLYHKYTKKLLDSGHAYKCFCGPNRLSNTKEKLQKLGSNSTYDRACLNLSEEEIARRVRAGEKHVVRLNDTTVQDVKIGPDLVFGTSVQHTHAGLPTDPILLKSDLFPTYHLASVVDDHEMEITHVLRGEVKLVPRLTSQSPDMTNRNRNGSPHFHSI
;
A
#
# COMPACT_ATOMS: atom_id res chain seq x y z
N MET A 1 -3.68 -10.83 -25.01
CA MET A 1 -2.21 -10.89 -24.90
C MET A 1 -1.88 -11.17 -23.45
N ASN A 2 -1.14 -12.24 -23.15
CA ASN A 2 -0.67 -12.48 -21.78
C ASN A 2 0.32 -11.37 -21.41
N LYS A 3 -0.02 -10.58 -20.38
CA LYS A 3 0.87 -9.53 -19.88
C LYS A 3 2.12 -10.20 -19.30
N LEU A 4 3.31 -9.72 -19.67
CA LEU A 4 4.56 -10.29 -19.15
C LEU A 4 4.57 -10.22 -17.62
N PRO A 5 5.04 -11.27 -16.92
CA PRO A 5 5.10 -11.26 -15.46
C PRO A 5 5.99 -10.13 -14.94
N ARG A 6 5.49 -9.38 -13.95
CA ARG A 6 6.20 -8.27 -13.29
C ARG A 6 6.06 -8.45 -11.78
N LEU A 7 7.21 -8.57 -11.12
CA LEU A 7 7.33 -8.82 -9.69
C LEU A 7 8.06 -7.67 -9.01
N ARG A 8 8.04 -7.64 -7.68
CA ARG A 8 8.84 -6.67 -6.92
C ARG A 8 9.24 -7.16 -5.54
N PHE A 9 10.47 -6.81 -5.17
CA PHE A 9 10.89 -6.79 -3.78
C PHE A 9 10.78 -5.35 -3.26
N ALA A 10 10.02 -5.17 -2.18
CA ALA A 10 9.69 -3.86 -1.64
C ALA A 10 10.12 -3.74 -0.16
N PRO A 11 11.42 -3.58 0.13
CA PRO A 11 11.91 -3.39 1.49
C PRO A 11 11.74 -1.94 1.96
N SER A 12 11.49 -1.78 3.26
CA SER A 12 11.62 -0.48 3.93
C SER A 12 13.06 -0.36 4.46
N PRO A 13 13.75 0.78 4.29
CA PRO A 13 15.14 0.95 4.71
C PRO A 13 15.24 1.28 6.20
N THR A 14 14.78 0.35 7.05
CA THR A 14 14.71 0.49 8.51
C THR A 14 15.78 -0.33 9.23
N GLY A 15 16.85 -0.71 8.53
CA GLY A 15 17.89 -1.61 8.98
C GLY A 15 18.41 -2.51 7.85
N SER A 16 19.32 -3.40 8.19
CA SER A 16 19.96 -4.31 7.25
C SER A 16 19.00 -5.39 6.72
N LEU A 17 19.33 -5.96 5.56
CA LEU A 17 18.57 -7.04 4.94
C LEU A 17 18.64 -8.32 5.79
N HIS A 18 17.58 -8.63 6.52
CA HIS A 18 17.48 -9.88 7.29
C HIS A 18 17.14 -11.09 6.39
N LEU A 19 17.32 -12.30 6.91
CA LEU A 19 17.15 -13.55 6.16
C LEU A 19 15.76 -13.71 5.52
N GLY A 20 14.69 -13.34 6.25
CA GLY A 20 13.33 -13.33 5.68
C GLY A 20 13.15 -12.36 4.49
N GLY A 21 13.83 -11.21 4.52
CA GLY A 21 13.85 -10.27 3.40
C GLY A 21 14.61 -10.85 2.20
N LEU A 22 15.77 -11.46 2.45
CA LEU A 22 16.56 -12.13 1.42
C LEU A 22 15.78 -13.29 0.77
N ARG A 23 15.07 -14.10 1.57
CA ARG A 23 14.16 -15.16 1.08
C ARG A 23 13.10 -14.59 0.14
N THR A 24 12.47 -13.48 0.53
CA THR A 24 11.46 -12.81 -0.30
C THR A 24 12.04 -12.32 -1.63
N ALA A 25 13.23 -11.71 -1.60
CA ALA A 25 13.93 -11.27 -2.81
C ALA A 25 14.27 -12.45 -3.73
N LEU A 26 14.79 -13.55 -3.16
CA LEU A 26 15.12 -14.78 -3.89
C LEU A 26 13.90 -15.35 -4.61
N PHE A 27 12.74 -15.42 -3.95
CA PHE A 27 11.54 -15.93 -4.60
C PHE A 27 11.05 -15.04 -5.73
N ASN A 28 11.08 -13.71 -5.56
CA ASN A 28 10.74 -12.79 -6.66
C ASN A 28 11.70 -12.99 -7.85
N HIS A 29 12.99 -13.15 -7.59
CA HIS A 29 14.01 -13.39 -8.61
C HIS A 29 13.78 -14.71 -9.37
N VAL A 30 13.62 -15.83 -8.65
CA VAL A 30 13.46 -17.15 -9.25
C VAL A 30 12.13 -17.26 -10.02
N VAL A 31 11.03 -16.71 -9.47
CA VAL A 31 9.73 -16.72 -10.14
C VAL A 31 9.73 -15.84 -11.38
N ALA A 32 10.34 -14.64 -11.33
CA ALA A 32 10.49 -13.79 -12.51
C ALA A 32 11.26 -14.54 -13.61
N LYS A 33 12.41 -15.14 -13.29
CA LYS A 33 13.19 -15.91 -14.27
C LYS A 33 12.42 -17.11 -14.82
N LYS A 34 11.77 -17.89 -13.97
CA LYS A 34 11.01 -19.09 -14.38
C LYS A 34 9.87 -18.74 -15.34
N LEU A 35 9.24 -17.58 -15.16
CA LEU A 35 8.12 -17.14 -16.00
C LEU A 35 8.54 -16.23 -17.16
N GLY A 36 9.85 -16.01 -17.37
CA GLY A 36 10.36 -15.09 -18.39
C GLY A 36 9.93 -13.63 -18.19
N GLY A 37 9.68 -13.25 -16.93
CA GLY A 37 9.27 -11.91 -16.53
C GLY A 37 10.41 -11.05 -15.99
N THR A 38 10.03 -9.90 -15.42
CA THR A 38 10.96 -8.97 -14.77
C THR A 38 10.60 -8.78 -13.30
N TRP A 39 11.56 -8.32 -12.51
CA TRP A 39 11.30 -7.88 -11.15
C TRP A 39 12.06 -6.61 -10.78
N ALA A 40 11.41 -5.78 -9.97
CA ALA A 40 11.96 -4.51 -9.52
C ALA A 40 12.32 -4.51 -8.03
N LEU A 41 13.37 -3.77 -7.67
CA LEU A 41 13.61 -3.30 -6.31
C LEU A 41 12.89 -1.96 -6.13
N ARG A 42 11.95 -1.87 -5.17
CA ARG A 42 11.27 -0.61 -4.81
C ARG A 42 11.51 -0.27 -3.35
N ILE A 43 12.05 0.91 -3.07
CA ILE A 43 12.35 1.33 -1.69
C ILE A 43 11.13 1.99 -1.06
N GLU A 44 10.61 1.39 0.02
CA GLU A 44 9.44 1.88 0.76
C GLU A 44 9.86 2.72 1.98
N ASP A 45 10.27 3.97 1.72
CA ASP A 45 10.83 4.92 2.70
C ASP A 45 9.83 6.00 3.18
N THR A 46 8.53 5.72 3.08
CA THR A 46 7.45 6.65 3.42
C THR A 46 7.31 6.93 4.92
N ASP A 47 7.82 6.02 5.76
CA ASP A 47 7.95 6.24 7.21
C ASP A 47 9.33 6.81 7.56
N ARG A 48 9.40 8.14 7.48
CA ARG A 48 10.62 8.92 7.74
C ARG A 48 11.21 8.68 9.13
N SER A 49 10.40 8.31 10.12
CA SER A 49 10.84 8.14 11.52
C SER A 49 11.66 6.88 11.75
N ARG A 50 11.53 5.89 10.87
CA ARG A 50 12.20 4.58 10.97
C ARG A 50 13.37 4.42 10.00
N LEU A 51 13.70 5.45 9.22
CA LEU A 51 14.77 5.37 8.25
C LEU A 51 16.12 5.24 8.94
N VAL A 52 16.92 4.28 8.48
CA VAL A 52 18.30 4.10 8.92
C VAL A 52 19.21 4.51 7.75
N PRO A 53 20.04 5.56 7.91
CA PRO A 53 21.00 5.98 6.88
C PRO A 53 21.89 4.82 6.44
N GLY A 54 22.13 4.69 5.14
CA GLY A 54 22.93 3.59 4.58
C GLY A 54 22.16 2.28 4.35
N SER A 55 20.98 2.08 4.92
CA SER A 55 20.25 0.81 4.77
C SER A 55 19.87 0.48 3.32
N VAL A 56 19.58 1.48 2.48
CA VAL A 56 19.33 1.24 1.04
C VAL A 56 20.56 0.62 0.38
N GLU A 57 21.75 1.11 0.72
CA GLU A 57 23.01 0.59 0.17
C GLU A 57 23.35 -0.79 0.73
N GLU A 58 23.10 -1.03 2.02
CA GLU A 58 23.25 -2.36 2.62
C GLU A 58 22.32 -3.39 1.98
N ILE A 59 21.07 -3.02 1.68
CA ILE A 59 20.13 -3.88 0.96
C ILE A 59 20.67 -4.21 -0.43
N ARG A 60 21.17 -3.23 -1.18
CA ARG A 60 21.75 -3.45 -2.52
C ARG A 60 22.95 -4.38 -2.46
N LYS A 61 23.89 -4.12 -1.56
CA LYS A 61 25.09 -4.96 -1.34
C LYS A 61 24.73 -6.38 -0.93
N GLY A 62 23.72 -6.56 -0.08
CA GLY A 62 23.24 -7.87 0.33
C GLY A 62 22.65 -8.67 -0.82
N LEU A 63 21.90 -8.02 -1.72
CA LEU A 63 21.39 -8.64 -2.94
C LEU A 63 22.50 -9.00 -3.93
N GLU A 64 23.46 -8.10 -4.12
CA GLU A 64 24.63 -8.32 -4.98
C GLU A 64 25.49 -9.48 -4.48
N TRP A 65 25.81 -9.52 -3.19
CA TRP A 65 26.54 -10.62 -2.55
C TRP A 65 25.84 -11.98 -2.74
N ALA A 66 24.50 -12.00 -2.70
CA ALA A 66 23.71 -13.20 -2.93
C ALA A 66 23.56 -13.58 -4.42
N GLY A 67 24.07 -12.77 -5.35
CA GLY A 67 23.90 -12.96 -6.80
C GLY A 67 22.46 -12.70 -7.28
N ILE A 68 21.66 -11.94 -6.53
CA ILE A 68 20.25 -11.68 -6.79
C ILE A 68 20.09 -10.31 -7.46
N MET A 69 20.23 -10.28 -8.78
CA MET A 69 20.12 -9.04 -9.57
C MET A 69 18.67 -8.76 -9.98
N TYR A 70 18.23 -7.51 -9.79
CA TYR A 70 16.94 -6.98 -10.23
C TYR A 70 17.05 -6.27 -11.58
N ASP A 71 15.95 -6.26 -12.35
CA ASP A 71 15.91 -5.66 -13.69
C ASP A 71 15.75 -4.13 -13.62
N HIS A 72 15.01 -3.66 -12.62
CA HIS A 72 14.73 -2.24 -12.40
C HIS A 72 14.82 -1.87 -10.92
N GLY A 73 15.28 -0.66 -10.61
CA GLY A 73 15.40 -0.22 -9.22
C GLY A 73 16.07 1.14 -9.09
N PRO A 74 16.32 1.60 -7.85
CA PRO A 74 17.00 2.87 -7.61
C PRO A 74 18.33 2.93 -8.37
N GLY A 75 18.65 4.05 -9.01
CA GLY A 75 19.92 4.23 -9.74
C GLY A 75 20.08 3.43 -11.04
N SER A 76 19.18 2.50 -11.37
CA SER A 76 19.25 1.68 -12.60
C SER A 76 18.28 2.13 -13.70
N GLY A 77 17.56 3.24 -13.49
CA GLY A 77 16.51 3.69 -14.40
C GLY A 77 15.36 2.68 -14.50
N GLY A 78 14.59 2.77 -15.59
CA GLY A 78 13.48 1.85 -15.90
C GLY A 78 12.18 2.59 -16.22
N PRO A 79 11.21 1.89 -16.84
CA PRO A 79 10.01 2.53 -17.38
C PRO A 79 9.06 3.13 -16.33
N HIS A 80 9.22 2.77 -15.05
CA HIS A 80 8.38 3.26 -13.95
C HIS A 80 9.17 3.98 -12.86
N ALA A 81 10.38 4.46 -13.20
CA ALA A 81 11.14 5.32 -12.31
C ALA A 81 10.30 6.55 -11.88
N PRO A 82 10.51 7.10 -10.68
CA PRO A 82 11.49 6.66 -9.67
C PRO A 82 11.04 5.41 -8.89
N TYR A 83 12.01 4.64 -8.38
CA TYR A 83 11.78 3.41 -7.60
C TYR A 83 11.91 3.62 -6.08
N THR A 84 11.98 4.87 -5.64
CA THR A 84 11.95 5.29 -4.22
C THR A 84 10.62 5.99 -3.95
N GLN A 85 9.88 5.58 -2.92
CA GLN A 85 8.54 6.12 -2.68
C GLN A 85 8.55 7.60 -2.27
N SER A 86 9.55 8.07 -1.53
CA SER A 86 9.66 9.51 -1.19
C SER A 86 9.86 10.42 -2.41
N GLU A 87 10.27 9.88 -3.56
CA GLU A 87 10.40 10.61 -4.83
C GLU A 87 9.09 10.59 -5.66
N ARG A 88 8.01 10.00 -5.14
CA ARG A 88 6.73 9.77 -5.84
C ARG A 88 5.54 10.51 -5.20
N LEU A 89 5.78 11.54 -4.39
CA LEU A 89 4.73 12.19 -3.60
C LEU A 89 3.57 12.75 -4.45
N ASP A 90 3.87 13.39 -5.58
CA ASP A 90 2.87 13.95 -6.49
C ASP A 90 1.89 12.88 -7.01
N LEU A 91 2.40 11.68 -7.28
CA LEU A 91 1.59 10.54 -7.71
C LEU A 91 0.59 10.14 -6.62
N TYR A 92 1.05 10.02 -5.38
CA TYR A 92 0.18 9.66 -4.27
C TYR A 92 -0.85 10.76 -3.98
N HIS A 93 -0.48 12.04 -4.10
CA HIS A 93 -1.42 13.15 -3.95
C HIS A 93 -2.49 13.13 -5.04
N LYS A 94 -2.12 12.84 -6.30
CA LYS A 94 -3.06 12.66 -7.42
C LYS A 94 -4.06 11.54 -7.13
N TYR A 95 -3.60 10.38 -6.68
CA TYR A 95 -4.48 9.27 -6.31
C TYR A 95 -5.33 9.59 -5.08
N THR A 96 -4.78 10.26 -4.08
CA THR A 96 -5.53 10.71 -2.90
C THR A 96 -6.66 11.65 -3.32
N LYS A 97 -6.39 12.60 -4.22
CA LYS A 97 -7.41 13.51 -4.75
C LYS A 97 -8.52 12.74 -5.48
N LYS A 98 -8.19 11.78 -6.35
CA LYS A 98 -9.19 10.93 -7.02
C LYS A 98 -10.08 10.19 -6.01
N LEU A 99 -9.52 9.67 -4.92
CA LEU A 99 -10.28 8.98 -3.89
C LEU A 99 -11.21 9.92 -3.11
N LEU A 100 -10.74 11.14 -2.81
CA LEU A 100 -11.57 12.18 -2.20
C LEU A 100 -12.73 12.60 -3.13
N ASP A 101 -12.41 12.93 -4.38
CA ASP A 101 -13.39 13.38 -5.38
C ASP A 101 -14.47 12.33 -5.67
N SER A 102 -14.15 11.04 -5.49
CA SER A 102 -15.08 9.92 -5.71
C SER A 102 -15.76 9.39 -4.44
N GLY A 103 -15.56 10.04 -3.28
CA GLY A 103 -16.17 9.65 -2.01
C GLY A 103 -15.59 8.39 -1.34
N HIS A 104 -14.55 7.80 -1.92
CA HIS A 104 -13.85 6.62 -1.36
C HIS A 104 -12.85 6.99 -0.25
N ALA A 105 -12.61 8.29 -0.04
CA ALA A 105 -11.80 8.80 1.04
C ALA A 105 -12.38 10.10 1.57
N TYR A 106 -12.01 10.47 2.79
CA TYR A 106 -12.42 11.73 3.42
C TYR A 106 -11.31 12.32 4.30
N LYS A 107 -11.38 13.63 4.54
CA LYS A 107 -10.43 14.33 5.43
C LYS A 107 -10.85 14.17 6.89
N CYS A 108 -9.89 13.84 7.73
CA CYS A 108 -10.08 13.67 9.17
C CYS A 108 -9.20 14.64 9.94
N PHE A 109 -9.82 15.45 10.81
CA PHE A 109 -9.16 16.47 11.64
C PHE A 109 -9.00 16.01 13.10
N CYS A 110 -9.23 14.72 13.38
CA CYS A 110 -9.15 14.19 14.74
C CYS A 110 -7.70 14.14 15.22
N GLY A 111 -7.42 14.81 16.34
CA GLY A 111 -6.11 14.76 16.99
C GLY A 111 -5.82 13.39 17.67
N PRO A 112 -4.55 13.08 17.95
CA PRO A 112 -4.13 11.80 18.55
C PRO A 112 -4.83 11.49 19.88
N ASN A 113 -4.96 12.47 20.78
CA ASN A 113 -5.61 12.29 22.08
C ASN A 113 -7.08 11.85 21.94
N ARG A 114 -7.81 12.46 21.00
CA ARG A 114 -9.19 12.07 20.68
C ARG A 114 -9.23 10.63 20.17
N LEU A 115 -8.34 10.29 19.24
CA LEU A 115 -8.30 8.96 18.64
C LEU A 115 -7.99 7.87 19.68
N SER A 116 -7.07 8.12 20.62
CA SER A 116 -6.77 7.18 21.72
C SER A 116 -8.00 6.95 22.59
N ASN A 117 -8.66 8.03 23.01
CA ASN A 117 -9.88 7.95 23.83
C ASN A 117 -11.03 7.23 23.11
N THR A 118 -11.22 7.51 21.81
CA THR A 118 -12.22 6.81 20.99
C THR A 118 -11.94 5.31 20.93
N LYS A 119 -10.67 4.92 20.70
CA LYS A 119 -10.27 3.51 20.64
C LYS A 119 -10.53 2.79 21.96
N GLU A 120 -10.15 3.37 23.09
CA GLU A 120 -10.40 2.79 24.41
C GLU A 120 -11.91 2.64 24.70
N LYS A 121 -12.72 3.64 24.32
CA LYS A 121 -14.18 3.58 24.47
C LYS A 121 -14.79 2.45 23.64
N LEU A 122 -14.40 2.33 22.37
CA LEU A 122 -14.91 1.28 21.47
C LEU A 122 -14.52 -0.12 21.97
N GLN A 123 -13.29 -0.28 22.46
CA GLN A 123 -12.83 -1.54 23.07
C GLN A 123 -13.62 -1.90 24.33
N LYS A 124 -13.88 -0.93 25.22
CA LYS A 124 -14.71 -1.14 26.42
C LYS A 124 -16.15 -1.55 26.08
N LEU A 125 -16.65 -1.12 24.93
CA LEU A 125 -17.96 -1.49 24.39
C LEU A 125 -17.96 -2.82 23.64
N GLY A 126 -16.83 -3.54 23.58
CA GLY A 126 -16.71 -4.80 22.84
C GLY A 126 -16.76 -4.63 21.32
N SER A 127 -16.60 -3.42 20.80
CA SER A 127 -16.57 -3.17 19.36
C SER A 127 -15.20 -3.49 18.79
N ASN A 128 -15.19 -4.16 17.63
CA ASN A 128 -13.97 -4.39 16.84
C ASN A 128 -13.53 -3.15 16.05
N SER A 129 -14.33 -2.07 16.05
CA SER A 129 -13.97 -0.84 15.33
C SER A 129 -12.87 -0.06 16.03
N THR A 130 -11.91 0.45 15.27
CA THR A 130 -10.80 1.26 15.81
C THR A 130 -11.04 2.77 15.68
N TYR A 131 -12.08 3.18 14.96
CA TYR A 131 -12.41 4.58 14.71
C TYR A 131 -13.93 4.76 14.62
N ASP A 132 -14.42 5.92 15.04
CA ASP A 132 -15.86 6.26 15.14
C ASP A 132 -16.41 6.98 13.91
N ARG A 133 -15.61 7.11 12.84
CA ARG A 133 -15.96 7.84 11.60
C ARG A 133 -16.45 9.27 11.83
N ALA A 134 -16.02 9.92 12.89
CA ALA A 134 -16.54 11.24 13.28
C ALA A 134 -16.34 12.35 12.24
N CYS A 135 -15.38 12.21 11.33
CA CYS A 135 -15.17 13.17 10.24
C CYS A 135 -15.81 12.78 8.90
N LEU A 136 -16.48 11.63 8.80
CA LEU A 136 -17.01 11.12 7.53
C LEU A 136 -18.07 12.05 6.92
N ASN A 137 -18.95 12.62 7.76
CA ASN A 137 -20.08 13.43 7.33
C ASN A 137 -19.86 14.94 7.52
N LEU A 138 -18.61 15.41 7.56
CA LEU A 138 -18.34 16.84 7.58
C LEU A 138 -18.77 17.47 6.26
N SER A 139 -19.46 18.63 6.31
CA SER A 139 -19.82 19.37 5.09
C SER A 139 -18.56 19.90 4.40
N GLU A 140 -18.65 20.08 3.08
CA GLU A 140 -17.56 20.67 2.29
C GLU A 140 -17.17 22.06 2.81
N GLU A 141 -18.15 22.84 3.26
CA GLU A 141 -17.95 24.16 3.87
C GLU A 141 -17.09 24.08 5.15
N GLU A 142 -17.40 23.14 6.04
CA GLU A 142 -16.65 22.94 7.28
C GLU A 142 -15.24 22.41 7.01
N ILE A 143 -15.11 21.47 6.08
CA ILE A 143 -13.80 20.98 5.62
C ILE A 143 -12.97 22.15 5.08
N ALA A 144 -13.55 22.97 4.19
CA ALA A 144 -12.86 24.10 3.58
C ALA A 144 -12.48 25.16 4.62
N ARG A 145 -13.34 25.42 5.60
CA ARG A 145 -13.06 26.32 6.73
C ARG A 145 -11.86 25.85 7.54
N ARG A 146 -11.83 24.58 7.96
CA ARG A 146 -10.72 24.01 8.75
C ARG A 146 -9.40 23.98 7.98
N VAL A 147 -9.45 23.63 6.69
CA VAL A 147 -8.27 23.66 5.82
C VAL A 147 -7.72 25.08 5.67
N ARG A 148 -8.58 26.08 5.42
CA ARG A 148 -8.16 27.49 5.36
C ARG A 148 -7.59 28.01 6.68
N ALA A 149 -8.10 27.50 7.80
CA ALA A 149 -7.57 27.79 9.13
C ALA A 149 -6.21 27.12 9.43
N GLY A 150 -5.69 26.30 8.51
CA GLY A 150 -4.41 25.61 8.69
C GLY A 150 -4.49 24.40 9.64
N GLU A 151 -5.70 23.89 9.94
CA GLU A 151 -5.85 22.72 10.80
C GLU A 151 -5.22 21.48 10.14
N LYS A 152 -4.34 20.81 10.89
CA LYS A 152 -3.72 19.56 10.45
C LYS A 152 -4.79 18.49 10.27
N HIS A 153 -4.72 17.77 9.15
CA HIS A 153 -5.64 16.69 8.85
C HIS A 153 -4.90 15.53 8.19
N VAL A 154 -5.55 14.37 8.20
CA VAL A 154 -5.15 13.18 7.44
C VAL A 154 -6.24 12.85 6.43
N VAL A 155 -5.94 11.99 5.46
CA VAL A 155 -6.95 11.40 4.58
C VAL A 155 -7.15 9.94 4.97
N ARG A 156 -8.39 9.57 5.25
CA ARG A 156 -8.79 8.19 5.58
C ARG A 156 -9.53 7.56 4.41
N LEU A 157 -9.39 6.26 4.28
CA LEU A 157 -10.28 5.44 3.46
C LEU A 157 -11.70 5.52 4.03
N ASN A 158 -12.70 5.55 3.16
CA ASN A 158 -14.09 5.28 3.51
C ASN A 158 -14.40 3.80 3.26
N ASP A 159 -14.21 2.95 4.27
CA ASP A 159 -14.38 1.50 4.13
C ASP A 159 -15.83 1.09 3.78
N THR A 160 -16.82 1.95 4.03
CA THR A 160 -18.23 1.72 3.67
C THR A 160 -18.51 1.72 2.17
N THR A 161 -17.62 2.32 1.39
CA THR A 161 -17.72 2.38 -0.07
C THR A 161 -17.01 1.21 -0.75
N VAL A 162 -16.27 0.41 0.01
CA VAL A 162 -15.53 -0.72 -0.51
C VAL A 162 -16.50 -1.88 -0.68
N GLN A 163 -16.66 -2.36 -1.91
CA GLN A 163 -17.46 -3.54 -2.19
C GLN A 163 -16.72 -4.81 -1.75
N ASP A 164 -17.48 -5.81 -1.29
CA ASP A 164 -16.93 -7.14 -1.03
C ASP A 164 -16.47 -7.78 -2.36
N VAL A 165 -15.17 -7.75 -2.61
CA VAL A 165 -14.57 -8.41 -3.77
C VAL A 165 -14.24 -9.85 -3.42
N LYS A 166 -14.70 -10.81 -4.23
CA LYS A 166 -14.22 -12.20 -4.15
C LYS A 166 -12.73 -12.23 -4.49
N ILE A 167 -11.91 -12.45 -3.47
CA ILE A 167 -10.46 -12.59 -3.62
C ILE A 167 -10.17 -13.99 -4.19
N GLY A 168 -9.33 -14.07 -5.21
CA GLY A 168 -8.82 -15.36 -5.72
C GLY A 168 -7.94 -16.05 -4.68
N PRO A 169 -7.74 -17.38 -4.77
CA PRO A 169 -6.95 -18.10 -3.78
C PRO A 169 -5.51 -17.56 -3.70
N ASP A 170 -4.98 -17.49 -2.48
CA ASP A 170 -3.54 -17.31 -2.27
C ASP A 170 -2.84 -18.60 -2.77
N LEU A 171 -1.71 -18.47 -3.48
CA LEU A 171 -1.06 -19.64 -4.07
C LEU A 171 -0.45 -20.60 -3.03
N VAL A 172 -0.13 -20.11 -1.83
CA VAL A 172 0.47 -20.92 -0.76
C VAL A 172 -0.61 -21.40 0.21
N PHE A 173 -1.53 -20.53 0.61
CA PHE A 173 -2.55 -20.84 1.62
C PHE A 173 -3.92 -21.26 1.03
N GLY A 174 -4.08 -21.22 -0.29
CA GLY A 174 -5.32 -21.57 -0.97
C GLY A 174 -6.47 -20.61 -0.62
N THR A 175 -7.69 -21.16 -0.52
CA THR A 175 -8.90 -20.41 -0.12
C THR A 175 -9.02 -20.22 1.38
N SER A 176 -8.10 -20.79 2.17
CA SER A 176 -8.15 -20.79 3.64
C SER A 176 -7.75 -19.44 4.25
N VAL A 177 -7.30 -18.48 3.44
CA VAL A 177 -7.05 -17.11 3.92
C VAL A 177 -8.39 -16.42 4.13
N GLN A 178 -8.89 -16.49 5.37
CA GLN A 178 -10.01 -15.65 5.78
C GLN A 178 -9.54 -14.20 5.86
N HIS A 179 -9.75 -13.46 4.79
CA HIS A 179 -9.59 -12.00 4.75
C HIS A 179 -10.79 -11.34 5.43
N THR A 180 -10.98 -11.56 6.73
CA THR A 180 -12.04 -10.87 7.45
C THR A 180 -11.62 -9.43 7.70
N HIS A 181 -12.44 -8.47 7.27
CA HIS A 181 -12.32 -7.06 7.65
C HIS A 181 -12.38 -6.84 9.17
N ALA A 182 -12.83 -7.86 9.93
CA ALA A 182 -13.04 -7.82 11.37
C ALA A 182 -11.77 -7.54 12.21
N GLY A 183 -10.57 -7.75 11.67
CA GLY A 183 -9.29 -7.45 12.35
C GLY A 183 -8.55 -6.21 11.82
N LEU A 184 -9.08 -5.55 10.78
CA LEU A 184 -8.42 -4.41 10.16
C LEU A 184 -8.85 -3.10 10.85
N PRO A 185 -7.97 -2.09 10.92
CA PRO A 185 -8.37 -0.77 11.40
C PRO A 185 -9.54 -0.22 10.56
N THR A 186 -10.59 0.26 11.23
CA THR A 186 -11.70 0.99 10.60
C THR A 186 -11.18 2.27 9.96
N ASP A 187 -11.57 2.52 8.70
CA ASP A 187 -11.16 3.70 7.92
C ASP A 187 -9.66 4.04 8.07
N PRO A 188 -8.76 3.15 7.60
CA PRO A 188 -7.32 3.34 7.76
C PRO A 188 -6.84 4.64 7.11
N ILE A 189 -5.79 5.23 7.68
CA ILE A 189 -5.17 6.42 7.12
C ILE A 189 -4.46 6.06 5.81
N LEU A 190 -4.73 6.81 4.76
CA LEU A 190 -4.09 6.70 3.44
C LEU A 190 -3.00 7.76 3.26
N LEU A 191 -3.26 9.00 3.67
CA LEU A 191 -2.32 10.12 3.62
C LEU A 191 -2.19 10.75 5.00
N LYS A 192 -0.95 10.88 5.48
CA LYS A 192 -0.62 11.52 6.77
C LYS A 192 -0.67 13.05 6.65
N SER A 193 -0.61 13.73 7.79
CA SER A 193 -0.63 15.20 7.87
C SER A 193 0.67 15.86 7.41
N ASP A 194 1.76 15.11 7.31
CA ASP A 194 3.04 15.51 6.69
C ASP A 194 3.02 15.35 5.16
N LEU A 195 1.87 15.03 4.57
CA LEU A 195 1.65 14.76 3.15
C LEU A 195 2.36 13.51 2.61
N PHE A 196 2.96 12.67 3.46
CA PHE A 196 3.45 11.36 3.04
C PHE A 196 2.31 10.33 3.05
N PRO A 197 2.28 9.40 2.09
CA PRO A 197 1.34 8.29 2.10
C PRO A 197 1.67 7.32 3.24
N THR A 198 0.68 6.51 3.65
CA THR A 198 0.94 5.30 4.41
C THR A 198 1.35 4.16 3.47
N TYR A 199 1.88 3.08 4.04
CA TYR A 199 2.19 1.85 3.30
C TYR A 199 1.01 1.37 2.45
N HIS A 200 -0.22 1.45 2.96
CA HIS A 200 -1.41 0.98 2.26
C HIS A 200 -1.68 1.73 0.96
N LEU A 201 -1.58 3.05 0.97
CA LEU A 201 -1.77 3.86 -0.23
C LEU A 201 -0.61 3.67 -1.20
N ALA A 202 0.62 3.81 -0.72
CA ALA A 202 1.80 3.81 -1.57
C ALA A 202 2.01 2.45 -2.26
N SER A 203 1.86 1.34 -1.52
CA SER A 203 2.08 -0.01 -2.04
C SER A 203 1.08 -0.36 -3.14
N VAL A 204 -0.21 -0.04 -2.96
CA VAL A 204 -1.27 -0.32 -3.95
C VAL A 204 -1.11 0.56 -5.20
N VAL A 205 -0.86 1.86 -5.02
CA VAL A 205 -0.65 2.79 -6.15
C VAL A 205 0.58 2.37 -6.95
N ASP A 206 1.70 2.04 -6.30
CA ASP A 206 2.91 1.64 -7.01
C ASP A 206 2.79 0.27 -7.66
N ASP A 207 2.12 -0.69 -7.03
CA ASP A 207 1.88 -1.99 -7.68
C ASP A 207 1.00 -1.83 -8.94
N HIS A 208 0.05 -0.89 -8.94
CA HIS A 208 -0.72 -0.54 -10.13
C HIS A 208 0.13 0.15 -11.21
N GLU A 209 0.84 1.22 -10.85
CA GLU A 209 1.61 2.06 -11.77
C GLU A 209 2.87 1.36 -12.32
N MET A 210 3.45 0.43 -11.56
CA MET A 210 4.54 -0.43 -12.01
C MET A 210 4.06 -1.71 -12.71
N GLU A 211 2.74 -1.85 -12.87
CA GLU A 211 2.05 -2.97 -13.50
C GLU A 211 2.42 -4.34 -12.92
N ILE A 212 2.58 -4.41 -11.59
CA ILE A 212 2.93 -5.64 -10.89
C ILE A 212 1.83 -6.67 -11.11
N THR A 213 2.21 -7.87 -11.55
CA THR A 213 1.28 -8.97 -11.79
C THR A 213 1.34 -10.03 -10.70
N HIS A 214 2.48 -10.19 -10.01
CA HIS A 214 2.61 -11.12 -8.90
C HIS A 214 3.26 -10.42 -7.70
N VAL A 215 2.55 -10.41 -6.58
CA VAL A 215 3.06 -9.91 -5.29
C VAL A 215 3.45 -11.11 -4.45
N LEU A 216 4.75 -11.33 -4.23
CA LEU A 216 5.26 -12.32 -3.26
C LEU A 216 5.76 -11.57 -2.02
N ARG A 217 5.22 -11.86 -0.84
CA ARG A 217 5.59 -11.21 0.43
C ARG A 217 5.44 -12.15 1.62
N GLY A 218 6.10 -11.87 2.74
CA GLY A 218 5.87 -12.61 3.99
C GLY A 218 4.47 -12.40 4.56
N GLU A 219 3.97 -13.40 5.30
CA GLU A 219 2.63 -13.44 5.91
C GLU A 219 2.25 -12.20 6.73
N VAL A 220 3.21 -11.58 7.42
CA VAL A 220 2.99 -10.43 8.32
C VAL A 220 2.48 -9.17 7.56
N LYS A 221 2.62 -9.11 6.23
CA LYS A 221 2.30 -7.92 5.42
C LYS A 221 0.97 -8.01 4.65
N LEU A 222 -0.02 -8.79 5.08
CA LEU A 222 -1.32 -8.83 4.41
C LEU A 222 -2.00 -7.44 4.41
N VAL A 223 -2.23 -6.88 3.21
CA VAL A 223 -2.93 -5.61 2.97
C VAL A 223 -4.26 -5.90 2.29
N PRO A 224 -5.40 -5.30 2.73
CA PRO A 224 -6.65 -5.35 1.99
C PRO A 224 -6.50 -4.65 0.61
N ARG A 225 -7.03 -5.27 -0.45
CA ARG A 225 -7.04 -4.63 -1.77
C ARG A 225 -8.07 -3.51 -1.79
N LEU A 226 -7.65 -2.33 -2.21
CA LEU A 226 -8.55 -1.26 -2.65
C LEU A 226 -8.63 -1.33 -4.17
N THR A 227 -9.72 -1.87 -4.70
CA THR A 227 -10.01 -1.76 -6.14
C THR A 227 -11.13 -0.75 -6.33
N SER A 228 -10.81 0.44 -6.84
CA SER A 228 -11.82 1.36 -7.38
C SER A 228 -12.25 0.84 -8.76
N GLN A 229 -13.40 0.19 -8.87
CA GLN A 229 -14.07 0.05 -10.16
C GLN A 229 -15.08 1.19 -10.27
N SER A 230 -14.79 2.18 -11.11
CA SER A 230 -15.79 3.15 -11.55
C SER A 230 -16.88 2.41 -12.35
N PRO A 231 -18.18 2.68 -12.12
CA PRO A 231 -19.27 1.89 -12.69
C PRO A 231 -19.53 2.11 -14.19
N ASP A 232 -18.67 2.80 -14.94
CA ASP A 232 -18.97 3.23 -16.32
C ASP A 232 -17.94 2.76 -17.38
N MET A 233 -17.52 1.49 -17.31
CA MET A 233 -16.86 0.81 -18.43
C MET A 233 -17.27 -0.65 -18.50
N THR A 234 -18.56 -0.90 -18.74
CA THR A 234 -19.01 -2.20 -19.24
C THR A 234 -18.52 -2.34 -20.69
N ASN A 235 -17.51 -3.23 -20.83
CA ASN A 235 -17.08 -3.95 -22.03
C ASN A 235 -15.63 -3.69 -22.45
N ARG A 236 -14.67 -4.17 -21.64
CA ARG A 236 -13.33 -4.63 -22.09
C ARG A 236 -12.63 -5.45 -20.99
N ASN A 237 -12.35 -6.72 -21.31
CA ASN A 237 -11.37 -7.64 -20.71
C ASN A 237 -11.23 -7.70 -19.18
N ARG A 238 -11.89 -8.70 -18.59
CA ARG A 238 -11.51 -9.32 -17.30
C ARG A 238 -10.14 -9.98 -17.46
N ASN A 239 -9.05 -9.41 -16.94
CA ASN A 239 -7.76 -10.08 -16.61
C ASN A 239 -6.68 -9.15 -16.00
N GLY A 240 -7.04 -8.00 -15.40
CA GLY A 240 -6.07 -6.96 -15.02
C GLY A 240 -5.63 -6.91 -13.54
N SER A 241 -6.12 -7.78 -12.66
CA SER A 241 -5.84 -7.70 -11.22
C SER A 241 -4.54 -8.45 -10.87
N PRO A 242 -3.63 -7.87 -10.07
CA PRO A 242 -2.42 -8.59 -9.63
C PRO A 242 -2.78 -9.85 -8.85
N HIS A 243 -2.03 -10.93 -9.00
CA HIS A 243 -2.12 -12.09 -8.12
C HIS A 243 -1.26 -11.82 -6.88
N PHE A 244 -1.84 -11.95 -5.68
CA PHE A 244 -1.12 -11.71 -4.41
C PHE A 244 -0.86 -13.05 -3.74
N HIS A 245 0.34 -13.19 -3.19
CA HIS A 245 0.85 -14.44 -2.66
C HIS A 245 1.67 -14.17 -1.41
N SER A 246 1.41 -15.00 -0.42
CA SER A 246 2.15 -15.03 0.83
C SER A 246 3.20 -16.15 0.74
N ILE A 247 4.44 -15.91 1.19
CA ILE A 247 5.58 -16.86 1.13
C ILE A 247 6.36 -16.93 2.44
#